data_AF-A0A812UER2-F1
#
_entry.id   AF-A0A812UER2-F1
#
_cell.length_a   1.000
_cell.length_b   1.000
_cell.length_c   1.000
_cell.angle_alpha   90.00
_cell.angle_beta   90.00
_cell.angle_gamma   90.00
#
_symmetry.space_group_name_H-M   'P 1'
#
loop_
_entity.id
_entity.type
_entity.pdbx_description
1 polymer ?
#
loop_
_entity_poly.entity_id
_entity_poly.type
_entity_poly.pdbx_seq_one_letter_code
_entity_poly.pdbx_strand_id
1 'polypeptide(L)' 'MGGGTFDVSLLTIEDGIFEVKATAGDTHLGGEDFDNRVVDFCIQDFKRKNRGKDMAGNQRAIR' A
#
# COMPACT_ATOMS: atom_id res chain seq x y z
N MET A 1 2.87 8.90 -2.47
CA MET A 1 2.62 7.46 -2.17
C MET A 1 3.25 6.64 -3.28
N GLY A 2 4.32 5.93 -2.98
CA GLY A 2 4.91 4.91 -3.85
C GLY A 2 4.40 3.51 -3.49
N GLY A 3 5.04 2.48 -4.05
CA GLY A 3 4.69 1.08 -3.79
C GLY A 3 4.98 0.63 -2.36
N GLY A 4 6.06 1.13 -1.73
CA GLY A 4 6.43 0.75 -0.35
C GLY A 4 6.70 1.93 0.58
N THR A 5 6.60 3.17 0.10
CA THR A 5 6.90 4.37 0.90
C THR A 5 5.83 5.44 0.77
N PHE A 6 5.67 6.20 1.84
CA PHE A 6 4.80 7.35 1.91
C PHE A 6 5.58 8.54 2.45
N ASP A 7 5.98 9.42 1.54
CA ASP A 7 6.74 10.62 1.84
C ASP A 7 5.90 11.89 1.63
N VAL A 8 6.07 12.87 2.52
CA VAL A 8 5.42 14.18 2.51
C VAL A 8 6.48 15.26 2.68
N SER A 9 6.49 16.24 1.78
CA SER A 9 7.42 17.38 1.84
C SER A 9 6.65 18.70 1.84
N LEU A 10 7.12 19.64 2.67
CA LEU A 10 6.67 21.04 2.67
C LEU A 10 7.63 21.86 1.81
N LEU A 11 7.07 22.49 0.77
CA LEU A 11 7.81 23.26 -0.22
C LEU A 11 7.32 24.70 -0.24
N THR A 12 8.25 25.64 -0.35
CA THR A 12 7.97 27.05 -0.67
C THR A 12 8.51 27.34 -2.07
N ILE A 13 7.73 28.07 -2.88
CA ILE A 13 8.09 28.42 -4.26
C ILE A 13 8.03 29.94 -4.39
N GLU A 14 9.17 30.57 -4.60
CA GLU A 14 9.31 32.03 -4.77
C GLU A 14 10.31 32.31 -5.89
N ASP A 15 9.96 33.21 -6.82
CA ASP A 15 10.80 33.61 -7.97
C ASP A 15 11.44 32.45 -8.75
N GLY A 16 10.72 31.32 -8.86
CA GLY A 16 11.20 30.12 -9.55
C GLY A 16 12.18 29.25 -8.74
N ILE A 17 12.46 29.62 -7.49
CA ILE A 17 13.25 28.83 -6.53
C ILE A 17 12.31 27.92 -5.74
N PHE A 18 12.66 26.64 -5.67
CA PHE A 18 11.96 25.64 -4.87
C PHE A 18 12.79 25.36 -3.61
N GLU A 19 12.25 25.71 -2.44
CA GLU A 19 12.91 25.47 -1.15
C GLU A 19 12.13 24.41 -0.34
N VAL A 20 12.85 23.40 0.12
CA VAL A 20 12.29 22.37 1.02
C VAL A 20 12.39 22.87 2.46
N LYS A 21 11.24 23.05 3.11
CA LYS A 21 11.15 23.48 4.51
C LYS A 21 11.17 22.30 5.48
N ALA A 22 10.56 21.19 5.11
CA ALA A 22 10.56 19.96 5.89
C ALA A 22 10.21 18.74 5.02
N THR A 23 10.67 17.57 5.43
CA THR A 23 10.30 16.27 4.86
C THR A 23 10.00 15.31 6.00
N ALA A 24 8.94 14.53 5.89
CA ALA A 24 8.57 13.45 6.79
C ALA A 24 7.94 12.30 5.98
N GLY A 25 7.85 11.12 6.56
CA GLY A 25 7.27 9.97 5.88
C GLY A 25 7.49 8.65 6.60
N ASP A 26 6.97 7.59 5.99
CA ASP A 26 7.16 6.20 6.41
C ASP A 26 7.69 5.37 5.23
N THR A 27 8.83 4.71 5.44
CA THR A 27 9.50 3.90 4.40
C THR A 27 8.94 2.48 4.29
N HIS A 28 7.96 2.12 5.10
CA HIS A 28 7.31 0.80 5.10
C HIS A 28 5.78 0.91 4.96
N LEU A 29 5.30 2.03 4.44
CA LEU A 29 3.89 2.26 4.16
C LEU A 29 3.73 2.68 2.70
N GLY A 30 3.08 1.87 1.89
CA GLY A 30 2.88 2.16 0.47
C GLY A 30 1.68 1.44 -0.13
N GLY A 31 1.66 1.39 -1.46
CA GLY A 31 0.63 0.68 -2.22
C GLY A 31 0.58 -0.83 -1.93
N GLU A 32 1.70 -1.46 -1.61
CA GLU A 32 1.77 -2.89 -1.30
C GLU A 32 0.96 -3.25 -0.04
N ASP A 33 0.94 -2.38 0.97
CA ASP A 33 0.10 -2.58 2.15
C ASP A 33 -1.38 -2.58 1.80
N PHE A 34 -1.77 -1.70 0.87
CA PHE A 34 -3.14 -1.63 0.37
C PHE A 34 -3.49 -2.88 -0.44
N ASP A 35 -2.63 -3.30 -1.36
CA ASP A 35 -2.80 -4.51 -2.16
C ASP A 35 -2.94 -5.74 -1.27
N ASN A 36 -2.06 -5.89 -0.28
CA ASN A 36 -2.12 -6.97 0.72
C ASN A 36 -3.46 -6.95 1.49
N ARG A 37 -3.93 -5.77 1.91
CA ARG A 37 -5.21 -5.62 2.62
C ARG A 37 -6.39 -6.08 1.77
N VAL A 38 -6.37 -5.77 0.48
CA VAL A 38 -7.43 -6.16 -0.47
C VAL A 38 -7.39 -7.66 -0.74
N VAL A 39 -6.20 -8.25 -0.93
CA VAL A 39 -6.02 -9.69 -1.11
C VAL A 39 -6.53 -10.46 0.11
N ASP A 40 -6.16 -10.05 1.32
CA ASP A 40 -6.63 -10.66 2.57
C ASP A 40 -8.16 -10.62 2.68
N PHE A 41 -8.76 -9.47 2.35
CA PHE A 41 -10.21 -9.33 2.33
C PHE A 41 -10.87 -10.32 1.36
N CYS A 42 -10.32 -10.45 0.14
CA CYS A 42 -10.81 -11.38 -0.87
C CYS A 42 -10.67 -12.85 -0.44
N ILE A 43 -9.55 -13.22 0.19
CA ILE A 43 -9.33 -14.59 0.71
C ILE A 43 -10.38 -14.92 1.78
N GLN A 44 -10.62 -14.00 2.72
CA GLN A 44 -11.62 -14.20 3.77
C GLN A 44 -13.03 -14.33 3.19
N ASP A 45 -13.40 -13.48 2.23
CA ASP A 45 -14.70 -13.54 1.57
C ASP A 45 -14.89 -14.84 0.77
N PHE A 46 -13.85 -15.28 0.06
CA PHE A 46 -13.84 -16.55 -0.65
C PHE A 46 -14.06 -17.74 0.30
N LYS A 47 -13.32 -17.76 1.43
CA LYS A 47 -13.42 -18.83 2.43
C LYS A 47 -14.84 -18.92 3.00
N ARG A 48 -15.47 -17.77 3.27
CA ARG A 48 -16.86 -17.67 3.72
C ARG A 48 -17.84 -18.22 2.67
N LYS A 49 -17.68 -17.85 1.40
CA LYS A 49 -18.59 -18.24 0.31
C LYS A 49 -18.42 -19.70 -0.13
N ASN A 50 -17.24 -20.28 0.01
CA ASN A 50 -16.89 -21.58 -0.54
C ASN A 50 -16.72 -22.69 0.52
N ARG A 51 -17.58 -22.70 1.54
CA ARG A 51 -17.64 -23.75 2.58
C ARG A 51 -16.30 -23.97 3.29
N GLY A 52 -15.55 -22.90 3.56
CA GLY A 52 -14.27 -22.98 4.27
C GLY A 52 -13.07 -23.37 3.42
N LYS A 53 -13.21 -23.50 2.09
CA LYS A 53 -12.06 -23.69 1.20
C LYS A 53 -11.11 -22.51 1.28
N ASP A 54 -9.84 -22.80 1.53
CA ASP A 54 -8.79 -21.79 1.71
C ASP A 54 -7.89 -21.71 0.47
N MET A 55 -7.70 -20.50 -0.05
CA MET A 55 -6.80 -20.24 -1.19
C MET A 55 -5.42 -19.75 -0.76
N ALA A 56 -5.21 -19.48 0.55
CA ALA A 56 -3.95 -18.94 1.07
C ALA A 56 -2.72 -19.85 0.81
N GLY A 57 -2.93 -21.13 0.52
CA GLY A 57 -1.85 -22.07 0.15
C GLY A 57 -1.47 -22.05 -1.34
N ASN A 58 -2.25 -21.39 -2.21
CA ASN A 58 -2.01 -21.40 -3.65
C ASN A 58 -1.29 -20.12 -4.09
N GLN A 59 0.04 -20.21 -4.24
CA GLN A 59 0.87 -19.08 -4.66
C GLN A 59 0.49 -18.48 -6.02
N ARG A 60 -0.14 -19.24 -6.93
CA ARG A 60 -0.64 -18.69 -8.21
C ARG A 60 -1.96 -17.94 -8.07
N ALA A 61 -2.72 -18.20 -7.02
CA ALA A 61 -4.01 -17.53 -6.79
C ALA A 61 -3.87 -16.24 -5.98
N ILE A 62 -2.73 -16.05 -5.31
CA ILE A 62 -2.44 -14.92 -4.41
C ILE A 62 -1.53 -13.88 -5.09
N ARG A 63 -0.90 -14.23 -6.22
CA ARG A 63 -0.05 -13.35 -7.03
C ARG A 63 -0.74 -12.90 -8.31
#